data_AF-A0A066TR59-F1
#
_entry.id   AF-A0A066TR59-F1
#
_cell.length_a   1.000
_cell.length_b   1.000
_cell.length_c   1.000
_cell.angle_alpha   90.00
_cell.angle_beta   90.00
_cell.angle_gamma   90.00
#
_symmetry.space_group_name_H-M   'P 1'
#
loop_
_entity.id
_entity.type
_entity.pdbx_description
1 polymer ?
#
loop_
_entity_poly.entity_id
_entity_poly.type
_entity_poly.pdbx_seq_one_letter_code
_entity_poly.pdbx_strand_id
1 'polypeptide(L)'
;MARLRRCLLVLLLVPLFAVPESAAAATSSFRGVNWADARDNYVDGWVIPTGLTAGDSYDSVRGKADGIITGFQTKLGANTVRLPINPQSVNSDWWGRYKGAADSALSHGMKVIFGYWEANKDGFVDDGGAWNTMWDKVTADYGGNGNVYFEPMNEPFGYSLNAWVSLCSTWLSRHSAIPRGRVLISGTGYNDNVTGVGAASALTGTLLSLHFYGFWASDTTRSAWTANLSNRLGSYSSRTIIDEAGAPMTTGLDYSAGHQDGNNFTAYFAATTDLARSRQMGVVYWPGLRSGDTYSITRQSGSGLETNNATGVTQLRWGWGL
;
A
#
# COMPACT_ATOMS: atom_id res chain seq x y z
N MET A 1 81.20 2.72 17.27
CA MET A 1 80.16 3.61 16.70
C MET A 1 78.95 2.77 16.32
N ALA A 2 77.80 2.92 16.99
CA ALA A 2 76.47 2.59 16.47
C ALA A 2 75.43 3.08 17.50
N ARG A 3 74.73 4.18 17.19
CA ARG A 3 73.60 4.69 18.00
C ARG A 3 72.32 4.00 17.52
N LEU A 4 71.66 3.26 18.40
CA LEU A 4 70.36 2.64 18.14
C LEU A 4 69.27 3.74 18.16
N ARG A 5 68.64 4.01 17.02
CA ARG A 5 67.50 4.93 16.91
C ARG A 5 66.23 4.23 17.39
N ARG A 6 65.55 4.81 18.40
CA ARG A 6 64.17 4.46 18.76
C ARG A 6 63.22 5.10 17.74
N CYS A 7 62.52 4.29 16.96
CA CYS A 7 61.36 4.74 16.19
C CYS A 7 60.11 4.61 17.07
N LEU A 8 59.50 5.76 17.39
CA LEU A 8 58.19 5.84 18.04
C LEU A 8 57.12 5.64 16.95
N LEU A 9 56.37 4.54 17.01
CA LEU A 9 55.24 4.29 16.12
C LEU A 9 54.02 5.00 16.70
N VAL A 10 53.55 6.07 16.05
CA VAL A 10 52.29 6.73 16.41
C VAL A 10 51.16 5.98 15.70
N LEU A 11 50.36 5.22 16.45
CA LEU A 11 49.09 4.68 15.96
C LEU A 11 48.06 5.82 15.90
N LEU A 12 47.70 6.25 14.69
CA LEU A 12 46.53 7.08 14.44
C LEU A 12 45.27 6.20 14.60
N LEU A 13 44.53 6.39 15.69
CA LEU A 13 43.16 5.90 15.80
C LEU A 13 42.27 6.75 14.88
N VAL A 14 41.83 6.18 13.77
CA VAL A 14 40.76 6.74 12.95
C VAL A 14 39.43 6.30 13.57
N PRO A 15 38.52 7.21 13.96
CA PRO A 15 37.19 6.82 14.38
C PRO A 15 36.45 6.24 13.18
N LEU A 16 36.11 4.96 13.23
CA LEU A 16 35.12 4.35 12.34
C LEU A 16 33.77 5.01 12.62
N PHE A 17 33.37 5.95 11.77
CA PHE A 17 31.98 6.35 11.69
C PHE A 17 31.19 5.15 11.18
N ALA A 18 30.44 4.50 12.07
CA ALA A 18 29.41 3.56 11.66
C ALA A 18 28.38 4.34 10.83
N VAL A 19 28.32 4.09 9.52
CA VAL A 19 27.20 4.54 8.70
C VAL A 19 25.97 3.85 9.28
N PRO A 20 24.94 4.58 9.74
CA PRO A 20 23.71 3.95 10.20
C PRO A 20 23.13 3.19 9.01
N GLU A 21 23.18 1.87 9.08
CA GLU A 21 22.49 1.01 8.14
C GLU A 21 21.00 1.29 8.31
N SER A 22 20.39 1.91 7.29
CA SER A 22 18.96 2.17 7.27
C SER A 22 18.25 0.83 7.45
N ALA A 23 17.53 0.65 8.56
CA ALA A 23 16.78 -0.57 8.81
C ALA A 23 15.87 -0.86 7.62
N ALA A 24 16.16 -1.93 6.89
CA ALA A 24 15.33 -2.38 5.78
C ALA A 24 14.00 -2.90 6.36
N ALA A 25 12.88 -2.34 5.91
CA ALA A 25 11.60 -2.93 6.21
C ALA A 25 11.41 -4.13 5.29
N ALA A 26 10.95 -5.26 5.83
CA ALA A 26 10.63 -6.46 5.04
C ALA A 26 9.31 -6.27 4.25
N THR A 27 9.25 -5.26 3.37
CA THR A 27 8.03 -4.89 2.64
C THR A 27 7.60 -5.95 1.64
N SER A 28 8.51 -6.80 1.15
CA SER A 28 8.17 -8.00 0.34
C SER A 28 7.16 -8.94 1.01
N SER A 29 6.98 -8.86 2.33
CA SER A 29 5.97 -9.65 3.03
C SER A 29 4.53 -9.18 2.80
N PHE A 30 4.32 -8.06 2.09
CA PHE A 30 3.02 -7.52 1.72
C PHE A 30 2.68 -7.94 0.28
N ARG A 31 1.85 -8.98 0.19
CA ARG A 31 1.28 -9.48 -1.07
C ARG A 31 -0.21 -9.17 -1.03
N GLY A 32 -0.54 -7.94 -1.39
CA GLY A 32 -1.81 -7.34 -1.02
C GLY A 32 -2.78 -7.14 -2.17
N VAL A 33 -4.04 -6.92 -1.82
CA VAL A 33 -5.04 -6.40 -2.73
C VAL A 33 -5.87 -5.31 -2.09
N ASN A 34 -6.32 -4.35 -2.89
CA ASN A 34 -7.34 -3.39 -2.47
C ASN A 34 -8.73 -4.03 -2.62
N TRP A 35 -9.55 -3.93 -1.57
CA TRP A 35 -10.97 -4.33 -1.62
C TRP A 35 -11.83 -3.08 -1.60
N ALA A 36 -12.36 -2.72 -2.76
CA ALA A 36 -12.88 -1.39 -3.02
C ALA A 36 -14.41 -1.36 -3.19
N ASP A 37 -14.98 -0.19 -2.95
CA ASP A 37 -16.38 0.12 -3.23
C ASP A 37 -16.59 0.21 -4.75
N ALA A 38 -17.70 -0.37 -5.23
CA ALA A 38 -18.05 -0.38 -6.64
C ALA A 38 -18.26 1.04 -7.19
N ARG A 39 -18.64 1.99 -6.33
CA ARG A 39 -18.85 3.41 -6.68
C ARG A 39 -17.57 4.22 -6.79
N ASP A 40 -16.41 3.61 -6.49
CA ASP A 40 -15.17 4.27 -6.03
C ASP A 40 -15.12 4.45 -4.50
N ASN A 41 -13.92 4.60 -3.94
CA ASN A 41 -13.69 4.84 -2.51
C ASN A 41 -13.83 6.32 -2.13
N TYR A 42 -13.69 7.25 -3.09
CA TYR A 42 -13.96 8.68 -2.90
C TYR A 42 -15.48 8.97 -2.82
N VAL A 43 -16.13 8.46 -1.77
CA VAL A 43 -17.58 8.59 -1.55
C VAL A 43 -17.90 9.57 -0.42
N ASP A 44 -18.84 10.47 -0.69
CA ASP A 44 -19.50 11.27 0.34
C ASP A 44 -20.60 10.44 1.03
N GLY A 45 -20.17 9.54 1.90
CA GLY A 45 -21.03 8.58 2.58
C GLY A 45 -20.25 7.37 3.06
N TRP A 46 -20.95 6.29 3.42
CA TRP A 46 -20.27 5.06 3.82
C TRP A 46 -19.53 4.45 2.62
N VAL A 47 -18.27 4.08 2.86
CA VAL A 47 -17.52 3.20 1.96
C VAL A 47 -18.01 1.78 2.21
N ILE A 48 -18.52 1.14 1.16
CA ILE A 48 -19.12 -0.19 1.18
C ILE A 48 -18.41 -1.03 0.12
N PRO A 49 -17.34 -1.76 0.49
CA PRO A 49 -16.62 -2.60 -0.44
C PRO A 49 -17.50 -3.61 -1.18
N THR A 50 -17.12 -3.90 -2.42
CA THR A 50 -17.85 -4.80 -3.32
C THR A 50 -18.18 -6.13 -2.65
N GLY A 51 -19.45 -6.52 -2.70
CA GLY A 51 -19.97 -7.73 -2.07
C GLY A 51 -20.64 -7.51 -0.70
N LEU A 52 -20.41 -6.36 -0.08
CA LEU A 52 -21.14 -5.91 1.10
C LEU A 52 -22.32 -5.02 0.71
N THR A 53 -23.28 -4.84 1.62
CA THR A 53 -24.40 -3.92 1.45
C THR A 53 -24.65 -3.12 2.73
N ALA A 54 -25.25 -1.93 2.60
CA ALA A 54 -25.51 -1.04 3.74
C ALA A 54 -26.39 -1.69 4.85
N GLY A 55 -27.21 -2.67 4.48
CA GLY A 55 -28.10 -3.40 5.40
C GLY A 55 -27.42 -4.55 6.15
N ASP A 56 -26.17 -4.89 5.84
CA ASP A 56 -25.48 -5.99 6.50
C ASP A 56 -25.25 -5.73 7.98
N SER A 57 -25.51 -6.74 8.81
CA SER A 57 -25.02 -6.78 10.21
C SER A 57 -23.54 -7.14 10.24
N TYR A 58 -22.89 -7.01 11.41
CA TYR A 58 -21.53 -7.52 11.62
C TYR A 58 -21.37 -8.97 11.16
N ASP A 59 -22.28 -9.86 11.56
CA ASP A 59 -22.20 -11.29 11.21
C ASP A 59 -22.36 -11.53 9.69
N SER A 60 -23.22 -10.75 9.02
CA SER A 60 -23.38 -10.81 7.57
C SER A 60 -22.11 -10.32 6.86
N VAL A 61 -21.56 -9.17 7.28
CA VAL A 61 -20.29 -8.65 6.75
C VAL A 61 -19.19 -9.70 6.94
N ARG A 62 -19.10 -10.29 8.13
CA ARG A 62 -18.09 -11.30 8.47
C ARG A 62 -18.21 -12.54 7.59
N GLY A 63 -19.40 -13.12 7.46
CA GLY A 63 -19.61 -14.31 6.64
C GLY A 63 -19.34 -14.08 5.15
N LYS A 64 -19.69 -12.90 4.61
CA LYS A 64 -19.35 -12.52 3.23
C LYS A 64 -17.84 -12.29 3.06
N ALA A 65 -17.22 -11.64 4.03
CA ALA A 65 -15.79 -11.39 4.04
C ALA A 65 -14.99 -12.69 4.07
N ASP A 66 -15.39 -13.71 4.83
CA ASP A 66 -14.69 -15.00 4.89
C ASP A 66 -14.52 -15.63 3.50
N GLY A 67 -15.58 -15.59 2.67
CA GLY A 67 -15.52 -16.10 1.29
C GLY A 67 -14.65 -15.26 0.35
N ILE A 68 -14.71 -13.93 0.47
CA ILE A 68 -13.91 -12.99 -0.32
C ILE A 68 -12.42 -13.11 0.03
N ILE A 69 -12.11 -13.10 1.33
CA ILE A 69 -10.76 -13.24 1.88
C ILE A 69 -10.15 -14.60 1.49
N THR A 70 -10.91 -15.69 1.64
CA THR A 70 -10.49 -17.02 1.14
C THR A 70 -10.22 -16.99 -0.36
N GLY A 71 -11.07 -16.30 -1.13
CA GLY A 71 -10.87 -16.09 -2.56
C GLY A 71 -9.55 -15.41 -2.88
N PHE A 72 -9.21 -14.30 -2.20
CA PHE A 72 -7.93 -13.62 -2.39
C PHE A 72 -6.74 -14.51 -2.07
N GLN A 73 -6.81 -15.28 -0.98
CA GLN A 73 -5.74 -16.21 -0.60
C GLN A 73 -5.56 -17.34 -1.63
N THR A 74 -6.65 -18.00 -2.00
CA THR A 74 -6.61 -19.22 -2.84
C THR A 74 -6.39 -18.92 -4.32
N LYS A 75 -6.95 -17.83 -4.84
CA LYS A 75 -6.86 -17.47 -6.26
C LYS A 75 -5.60 -16.67 -6.59
N LEU A 76 -5.13 -15.85 -5.65
CA LEU A 76 -3.99 -14.95 -5.90
C LEU A 76 -2.74 -15.33 -5.08
N GLY A 77 -2.90 -15.92 -3.90
CA GLY A 77 -1.81 -16.05 -2.92
C GLY A 77 -1.63 -14.81 -2.05
N ALA A 78 -2.63 -13.92 -1.99
CA ALA A 78 -2.58 -12.70 -1.21
C ALA A 78 -2.52 -13.00 0.31
N ASN A 79 -1.81 -12.16 1.05
CA ASN A 79 -1.74 -12.19 2.51
C ASN A 79 -1.97 -10.83 3.16
N THR A 80 -2.33 -9.81 2.38
CA THR A 80 -2.66 -8.47 2.84
C THR A 80 -3.94 -7.99 2.16
N VAL A 81 -4.80 -7.28 2.87
CA VAL A 81 -5.93 -6.53 2.28
C VAL A 81 -5.84 -5.07 2.70
N ARG A 82 -6.01 -4.16 1.75
CA ARG A 82 -6.17 -2.73 2.00
C ARG A 82 -7.66 -2.39 1.95
N LEU A 83 -8.16 -1.87 3.07
CA LEU A 83 -9.57 -1.55 3.31
C LEU A 83 -9.73 -0.03 3.37
N PRO A 84 -10.58 0.54 2.50
CA PRO A 84 -10.87 1.96 2.52
C PRO A 84 -11.77 2.32 3.69
N ILE A 85 -11.48 3.45 4.33
CA ILE A 85 -12.28 4.06 5.39
C ILE A 85 -12.41 5.57 5.17
N ASN A 86 -13.45 6.16 5.74
CA ASN A 86 -13.64 7.60 5.85
C ASN A 86 -14.40 7.94 7.15
N PRO A 87 -14.47 9.22 7.56
CA PRO A 87 -15.19 9.61 8.77
C PRO A 87 -16.66 9.18 8.78
N GLN A 88 -17.34 9.28 7.64
CA GLN A 88 -18.74 8.88 7.47
C GLN A 88 -18.93 7.39 7.80
N SER A 89 -17.97 6.54 7.45
CA SER A 89 -17.98 5.10 7.74
C SER A 89 -17.65 4.80 9.19
N VAL A 90 -16.60 5.43 9.72
CA VAL A 90 -16.02 5.07 11.02
C VAL A 90 -16.75 5.70 12.20
N ASN A 91 -17.20 6.95 12.04
CA ASN A 91 -17.88 7.71 13.10
C ASN A 91 -19.40 7.44 13.15
N SER A 92 -19.88 6.45 12.39
CA SER A 92 -21.26 6.02 12.36
C SER A 92 -21.42 4.58 12.88
N ASP A 93 -22.66 4.08 12.87
CA ASP A 93 -22.97 2.69 13.21
C ASP A 93 -22.45 1.69 12.16
N TRP A 94 -22.15 2.15 10.93
CA TRP A 94 -21.54 1.33 9.89
C TRP A 94 -20.23 0.71 10.35
N TRP A 95 -19.38 1.44 11.09
CA TRP A 95 -18.13 0.90 11.61
C TRP A 95 -18.30 -0.40 12.39
N GLY A 96 -19.32 -0.46 13.26
CA GLY A 96 -19.61 -1.64 14.05
C GLY A 96 -19.90 -2.88 13.19
N ARG A 97 -20.42 -2.69 11.97
CA ARG A 97 -20.69 -3.74 10.99
C ARG A 97 -19.46 -4.02 10.13
N TYR A 98 -18.83 -2.97 9.61
CA TYR A 98 -17.70 -3.04 8.70
C TYR A 98 -16.45 -3.70 9.32
N LYS A 99 -16.29 -3.61 10.65
CA LYS A 99 -15.26 -4.38 11.36
C LYS A 99 -15.27 -5.87 11.05
N GLY A 100 -16.42 -6.46 10.71
CA GLY A 100 -16.51 -7.86 10.27
C GLY A 100 -15.58 -8.20 9.09
N ALA A 101 -15.29 -7.24 8.20
CA ALA A 101 -14.38 -7.42 7.08
C ALA A 101 -12.92 -7.51 7.53
N ALA A 102 -12.49 -6.59 8.40
CA ALA A 102 -11.15 -6.59 8.95
C ALA A 102 -10.92 -7.78 9.88
N ASP A 103 -11.88 -8.10 10.74
CA ASP A 103 -11.79 -9.24 11.66
C ASP A 103 -11.74 -10.58 10.91
N SER A 104 -12.45 -10.70 9.78
CA SER A 104 -12.30 -11.84 8.86
C SER A 104 -10.86 -11.95 8.38
N ALA A 105 -10.34 -10.90 7.74
CA ALA A 105 -8.99 -10.88 7.21
C ALA A 105 -7.94 -11.25 8.27
N LEU A 106 -8.05 -10.69 9.46
CA LEU A 106 -7.16 -10.97 10.59
C LEU A 106 -7.25 -12.43 11.06
N SER A 107 -8.46 -13.00 11.12
CA SER A 107 -8.64 -14.42 11.49
C SER A 107 -8.08 -15.39 10.46
N HIS A 108 -8.02 -14.98 9.19
CA HIS A 108 -7.35 -15.67 8.10
C HIS A 108 -5.83 -15.43 8.08
N GLY A 109 -5.28 -14.74 9.08
CA GLY A 109 -3.85 -14.45 9.20
C GLY A 109 -3.35 -13.40 8.21
N MET A 110 -4.24 -12.61 7.59
CA MET A 110 -3.84 -11.54 6.70
C MET A 110 -3.38 -10.30 7.49
N LYS A 111 -2.53 -9.50 6.85
CA LYS A 111 -2.33 -8.10 7.23
C LYS A 111 -3.52 -7.27 6.76
N VAL A 112 -3.92 -6.26 7.54
CA VAL A 112 -4.94 -5.28 7.17
C VAL A 112 -4.30 -3.90 7.12
N ILE A 113 -4.44 -3.21 5.99
CA ILE A 113 -4.09 -1.79 5.87
C ILE A 113 -5.40 -1.00 5.86
N PHE A 114 -5.60 -0.11 6.83
CA PHE A 114 -6.67 0.88 6.75
C PHE A 114 -6.13 2.14 6.08
N GLY A 115 -6.77 2.58 4.99
CA GLY A 115 -6.44 3.84 4.30
C GLY A 115 -7.63 4.80 4.30
N TYR A 116 -7.37 6.08 4.55
CA TYR A 116 -8.39 7.13 4.49
C TYR A 116 -8.57 7.66 3.06
N TRP A 117 -9.81 7.64 2.54
CA TRP A 117 -10.19 8.36 1.33
C TRP A 117 -11.06 9.57 1.69
N GLU A 118 -10.72 10.70 1.09
CA GLU A 118 -11.53 11.92 1.13
C GLU A 118 -12.74 11.82 0.18
N ALA A 119 -13.71 12.72 0.32
CA ALA A 119 -14.92 12.75 -0.50
C ALA A 119 -14.94 13.86 -1.58
N ASN A 120 -14.23 14.96 -1.38
CA ASN A 120 -14.25 16.16 -2.23
C ASN A 120 -13.44 16.04 -3.55
N LYS A 121 -12.58 15.04 -3.67
CA LYS A 121 -11.64 14.77 -4.77
C LYS A 121 -10.64 15.90 -5.00
N ASP A 122 -10.21 16.56 -3.93
CA ASP A 122 -9.26 17.67 -3.93
C ASP A 122 -7.91 17.33 -3.29
N GLY A 123 -7.77 16.12 -2.76
CA GLY A 123 -6.52 15.64 -2.17
C GLY A 123 -6.21 16.28 -0.81
N PHE A 124 -7.23 16.79 -0.11
CA PHE A 124 -7.16 17.25 1.28
C PHE A 124 -7.98 16.39 2.24
N VAL A 125 -7.63 16.41 3.52
CA VAL A 125 -8.53 15.93 4.57
C VAL A 125 -9.73 16.88 4.65
N ASP A 126 -10.94 16.36 4.39
CA ASP A 126 -12.17 17.16 4.29
C ASP A 126 -12.51 17.92 5.60
N ASP A 127 -12.44 17.21 6.74
CA ASP A 127 -12.68 17.74 8.08
C ASP A 127 -11.67 17.13 9.06
N GLY A 128 -10.74 17.96 9.54
CA GLY A 128 -9.69 17.52 10.45
C GLY A 128 -10.20 17.00 11.81
N GLY A 129 -11.33 17.50 12.31
CA GLY A 129 -11.93 17.04 13.57
C GLY A 129 -12.58 15.66 13.42
N ALA A 130 -13.35 15.46 12.36
CA ALA A 130 -13.97 14.18 12.03
C ALA A 130 -12.92 13.12 11.68
N TRP A 131 -11.87 13.52 10.96
CA TRP A 131 -10.72 12.66 10.64
C TRP A 131 -9.93 12.23 11.87
N ASN A 132 -9.67 13.13 12.82
CA ASN A 132 -9.05 12.77 14.09
C ASN A 132 -9.92 11.79 14.90
N THR A 133 -11.23 12.03 14.96
CA THR A 133 -12.18 11.14 15.64
C THR A 133 -12.19 9.74 15.03
N MET A 134 -12.14 9.66 13.70
CA MET A 134 -12.02 8.39 12.97
C MET A 134 -10.74 7.65 13.36
N TRP A 135 -9.57 8.30 13.29
CA TRP A 135 -8.31 7.64 13.60
C TRP A 135 -8.16 7.27 15.07
N ASP A 136 -8.69 8.08 15.99
CA ASP A 136 -8.77 7.70 17.41
C ASP A 136 -9.53 6.39 17.58
N LYS A 137 -10.67 6.24 16.90
CA LYS A 137 -11.49 5.03 16.96
C LYS A 137 -10.79 3.82 16.34
N VAL A 138 -10.21 3.98 15.14
CA VAL A 138 -9.51 2.90 14.43
C VAL A 138 -8.28 2.44 15.22
N THR A 139 -7.49 3.36 15.76
CA THR A 139 -6.31 3.03 16.57
C THR A 139 -6.66 2.48 17.94
N ALA A 140 -7.78 2.88 18.55
CA ALA A 140 -8.29 2.24 19.77
C ALA A 140 -8.71 0.78 19.52
N ASP A 141 -9.43 0.52 18.43
CA ASP A 141 -9.94 -0.83 18.11
C ASP A 141 -8.81 -1.78 17.66
N TYR A 142 -7.85 -1.31 16.87
CA TYR A 142 -6.85 -2.17 16.21
C TYR A 142 -5.39 -1.87 16.55
N GLY A 143 -5.12 -0.83 17.34
CA GLY A 143 -3.76 -0.42 17.68
C GLY A 143 -2.95 -1.50 18.40
N GLY A 144 -3.59 -2.42 19.12
CA GLY A 144 -2.91 -3.55 19.75
C GLY A 144 -2.56 -4.72 18.82
N ASN A 145 -3.08 -4.76 17.59
CA ASN A 145 -2.91 -5.89 16.69
C ASN A 145 -1.71 -5.69 15.74
N GLY A 146 -0.69 -6.56 15.85
CA GLY A 146 0.54 -6.48 15.06
C GLY A 146 0.37 -6.65 13.54
N ASN A 147 -0.78 -7.18 13.09
CA ASN A 147 -1.10 -7.34 11.66
C ASN A 147 -1.90 -6.15 11.08
N VAL A 148 -2.19 -5.11 11.86
CA VAL A 148 -2.90 -3.92 11.37
C VAL A 148 -1.95 -2.75 11.16
N TYR A 149 -2.09 -2.13 9.99
CA TYR A 149 -1.31 -1.03 9.47
C TYR A 149 -2.23 0.15 9.14
N PHE A 150 -1.69 1.37 9.23
CA PHE A 150 -2.45 2.61 9.15
C PHE A 150 -1.84 3.53 8.10
N GLU A 151 -2.64 3.96 7.14
CA GLU A 151 -2.27 4.93 6.12
C GLU A 151 -3.11 6.20 6.34
N PRO A 152 -2.54 7.29 6.89
CA PRO A 152 -3.29 8.46 7.32
C PRO A 152 -4.17 9.10 6.23
N MET A 153 -3.77 8.99 4.96
CA MET A 153 -4.52 9.49 3.80
C MET A 153 -4.03 8.87 2.48
N ASN A 154 -4.99 8.51 1.63
CA ASN A 154 -4.81 8.18 0.23
C ASN A 154 -4.56 9.44 -0.61
N GLU A 155 -3.57 9.39 -1.51
CA GLU A 155 -3.32 10.43 -2.55
C GLU A 155 -3.42 11.90 -2.08
N PRO A 156 -2.46 12.39 -1.27
CA PRO A 156 -2.48 13.74 -0.71
C PRO A 156 -2.08 14.84 -1.72
N PHE A 157 -2.64 14.83 -2.94
CA PHE A 157 -2.23 15.71 -4.04
C PHE A 157 -2.56 17.20 -3.83
N GLY A 158 -3.47 17.52 -2.90
CA GLY A 158 -3.75 18.89 -2.49
C GLY A 158 -2.61 19.48 -1.65
N TYR A 159 -1.85 18.66 -0.92
CA TYR A 159 -0.83 19.15 -0.01
C TYR A 159 0.52 19.41 -0.71
N SER A 160 1.15 20.53 -0.34
CA SER A 160 2.60 20.66 -0.52
C SER A 160 3.35 19.65 0.35
N LEU A 161 4.58 19.28 -0.03
CA LEU A 161 5.41 18.35 0.74
C LEU A 161 5.50 18.74 2.23
N ASN A 162 5.76 20.02 2.54
CA ASN A 162 5.90 20.48 3.92
C ASN A 162 4.59 20.37 4.70
N ALA A 163 3.45 20.70 4.08
CA ALA A 163 2.15 20.58 4.71
C ALA A 163 1.79 19.11 4.97
N TRP A 164 2.08 18.23 4.01
CA TRP A 164 1.85 16.79 4.14
C TRP A 164 2.70 16.16 5.26
N VAL A 165 4.00 16.47 5.30
CA VAL A 165 4.91 16.03 6.37
C VAL A 165 4.42 16.54 7.73
N SER A 166 3.96 17.79 7.81
CA SER A 166 3.42 18.37 9.06
C SER A 166 2.18 17.62 9.54
N LEU A 167 1.21 17.35 8.66
CA LEU A 167 0.00 16.59 8.98
C LEU A 167 0.34 15.18 9.46
N CYS A 168 1.19 14.46 8.73
CA CYS A 168 1.64 13.12 9.11
C CYS A 168 2.39 13.09 10.45
N SER A 169 3.28 14.07 10.68
CA SER A 169 4.01 14.17 11.94
C SER A 169 3.07 14.44 13.13
N THR A 170 2.01 15.21 12.91
CA THR A 170 0.97 15.48 13.90
C THR A 170 0.17 14.21 14.22
N TRP A 171 -0.20 13.44 13.19
CA TRP A 171 -0.85 12.13 13.36
C TRP A 171 0.02 11.17 14.18
N LEU A 172 1.32 11.07 13.83
CA LEU A 172 2.27 10.21 14.54
C LEU A 172 2.47 10.61 16.01
N SER A 173 2.42 11.92 16.31
CA SER A 173 2.46 12.43 17.68
C SER A 173 1.20 12.06 18.46
N ARG A 174 0.02 12.26 17.85
CA ARG A 174 -1.28 11.92 18.45
C ARG A 174 -1.41 10.43 18.76
N HIS A 175 -0.96 9.57 17.84
CA HIS A 175 -1.06 8.11 17.94
C HIS A 175 0.29 7.46 18.29
N SER A 176 1.04 8.06 19.21
CA SER A 176 2.42 7.64 19.56
C SER A 176 2.56 6.22 20.10
N ALA A 177 1.47 5.59 20.56
CA ALA A 177 1.45 4.18 20.96
C ALA A 177 1.53 3.22 19.76
N ILE A 178 1.25 3.69 18.54
CA ILE A 178 1.39 2.90 17.32
C ILE A 178 2.87 2.90 16.90
N PRO A 179 3.53 1.73 16.83
CA PRO A 179 4.87 1.62 16.28
C PRO A 179 4.92 2.21 14.88
N ARG A 180 5.88 3.09 14.64
CA ARG A 180 6.02 3.82 13.37
C ARG A 180 6.10 2.89 12.16
N GLY A 181 6.72 1.71 12.31
CA GLY A 181 6.79 0.68 11.28
C GLY A 181 5.44 0.02 10.91
N ARG A 182 4.33 0.43 11.54
CA ARG A 182 2.96 0.08 11.14
C ARG A 182 2.19 1.22 10.50
N VAL A 183 2.87 2.33 10.19
CA VAL A 183 2.28 3.50 9.56
C VAL A 183 2.85 3.66 8.15
N LEU A 184 1.99 3.68 7.15
CA LEU A 184 2.35 3.90 5.74
C LEU A 184 2.12 5.38 5.44
N ILE A 185 3.18 6.11 5.14
CA ILE A 185 3.05 7.51 4.72
C ILE A 185 3.09 7.58 3.21
N SER A 186 1.98 8.03 2.63
CA SER A 186 1.84 8.22 1.19
C SER A 186 2.85 9.24 0.67
N GLY A 187 3.35 9.01 -0.53
CA GLY A 187 4.12 9.98 -1.29
C GLY A 187 3.34 11.27 -1.55
N THR A 188 4.03 12.26 -2.11
CA THR A 188 3.38 13.50 -2.59
C THR A 188 2.56 13.25 -3.85
N GLY A 189 1.78 14.25 -4.28
CA GLY A 189 0.97 14.14 -5.49
C GLY A 189 -0.12 13.10 -5.33
N TYR A 190 -0.44 12.37 -6.39
CA TYR A 190 -1.36 11.23 -6.35
C TYR A 190 -0.69 10.00 -5.74
N ASN A 191 -0.03 10.19 -4.59
CA ASN A 191 0.84 9.19 -3.97
C ASN A 191 1.94 8.70 -4.93
N ASP A 192 2.44 9.56 -5.81
CA ASP A 192 3.19 9.15 -7.01
C ASP A 192 4.72 9.36 -6.87
N ASN A 193 5.18 9.95 -5.77
CA ASN A 193 6.59 10.15 -5.48
C ASN A 193 6.89 10.11 -3.97
N VAL A 194 7.80 9.23 -3.56
CA VAL A 194 8.15 9.03 -2.14
C VAL A 194 9.45 9.72 -1.73
N THR A 195 10.17 10.38 -2.62
CA THR A 195 11.52 10.87 -2.32
C THR A 195 11.55 11.98 -1.28
N GLY A 196 10.63 12.95 -1.38
CA GLY A 196 10.52 14.06 -0.43
C GLY A 196 10.06 13.60 0.95
N VAL A 197 9.00 12.79 1.01
CA VAL A 197 8.48 12.17 2.24
C VAL A 197 9.54 11.24 2.86
N GLY A 198 10.24 10.52 1.99
CA GLY A 198 11.35 9.62 2.29
C GLY A 198 12.47 10.29 3.08
N ALA A 199 12.82 11.51 2.68
CA ALA A 199 13.89 12.31 3.25
C ALA A 199 13.51 13.06 4.53
N ALA A 200 12.21 13.17 4.84
CA ALA A 200 11.75 13.94 5.98
C ALA A 200 12.08 13.22 7.29
N SER A 201 13.01 13.80 8.08
CA SER A 201 13.47 13.22 9.35
C SER A 201 12.33 12.99 10.35
N ALA A 202 11.31 13.86 10.35
CA ALA A 202 10.08 13.72 11.16
C ALA A 202 9.29 12.43 10.88
N LEU A 203 9.51 11.79 9.72
CA LEU A 203 8.85 10.57 9.26
C LEU A 203 9.77 9.34 9.30
N THR A 204 10.97 9.46 9.87
CA THR A 204 11.90 8.33 10.02
C THR A 204 11.25 7.18 10.77
N GLY A 205 11.48 5.94 10.31
CA GLY A 205 10.93 4.73 10.94
C GLY A 205 9.49 4.38 10.55
N THR A 206 8.85 5.14 9.66
CA THR A 206 7.59 4.72 9.02
C THR A 206 7.84 3.89 7.77
N LEU A 207 6.81 3.18 7.32
CA LEU A 207 6.73 2.70 5.95
C LEU A 207 6.33 3.87 5.03
N LEU A 208 6.56 3.69 3.73
CA LEU A 208 6.09 4.58 2.68
C LEU A 208 5.11 3.84 1.79
N SER A 209 4.10 4.54 1.31
CA SER A 209 3.18 4.09 0.28
C SER A 209 3.48 4.80 -1.05
N LEU A 210 3.19 4.15 -2.17
CA LEU A 210 3.39 4.66 -3.51
C LEU A 210 2.34 4.04 -4.43
N HIS A 211 1.66 4.87 -5.20
CA HIS A 211 0.85 4.44 -6.32
C HIS A 211 1.68 4.43 -7.60
N PHE A 212 1.36 3.50 -8.49
CA PHE A 212 1.91 3.50 -9.84
C PHE A 212 0.88 2.96 -10.81
N TYR A 213 0.72 3.60 -11.96
CA TYR A 213 -0.29 3.21 -12.94
C TYR A 213 0.17 3.43 -14.39
N GLY A 214 -0.18 2.47 -15.25
CA GLY A 214 0.18 2.50 -16.67
C GLY A 214 -0.49 3.62 -17.47
N PHE A 215 -1.61 4.18 -16.99
CA PHE A 215 -2.28 5.29 -17.66
C PHE A 215 -1.62 6.66 -17.42
N TRP A 216 -0.59 6.74 -16.57
CA TRP A 216 0.16 7.98 -16.32
C TRP A 216 1.13 8.35 -17.45
N ALA A 217 1.44 7.40 -18.34
CA ALA A 217 2.25 7.61 -19.52
C ALA A 217 1.77 6.67 -20.64
N SER A 218 2.46 6.69 -21.77
CA SER A 218 2.15 5.86 -22.94
C SER A 218 3.34 5.01 -23.39
N ASP A 219 4.32 4.82 -22.50
CA ASP A 219 5.52 4.03 -22.79
C ASP A 219 5.16 2.58 -23.13
N THR A 220 5.76 2.05 -24.19
CA THR A 220 5.53 0.67 -24.65
C THR A 220 6.68 -0.26 -24.32
N THR A 221 7.64 0.18 -23.48
CA THR A 221 8.82 -0.60 -23.11
C THR A 221 8.98 -0.69 -21.60
N ARG A 222 9.36 -1.88 -21.11
CA ARG A 222 9.63 -2.13 -19.70
C ARG A 222 10.75 -1.26 -19.15
N SER A 223 11.76 -0.95 -19.97
CA SER A 223 12.90 -0.12 -19.54
C SER A 223 12.47 1.30 -19.19
N ALA A 224 11.59 1.91 -20.00
CA ALA A 224 11.04 3.23 -19.72
C ALA A 224 10.20 3.23 -18.43
N TRP A 225 9.31 2.26 -18.27
CA TRP A 225 8.53 2.10 -17.04
C TRP A 225 9.38 1.82 -15.79
N THR A 226 10.43 1.01 -15.93
CA THR A 226 11.38 0.72 -14.84
C THR A 226 12.14 1.98 -14.41
N ALA A 227 12.58 2.80 -15.37
CA ALA A 227 13.23 4.07 -15.08
C ALA A 227 12.27 5.05 -14.38
N ASN A 228 11.03 5.14 -14.86
CA ASN A 228 9.96 5.96 -14.28
C ASN A 228 9.71 5.58 -12.81
N LEU A 229 9.44 4.30 -12.54
CA LEU A 229 9.22 3.82 -11.17
C LEU A 229 10.46 4.00 -10.28
N SER A 230 11.66 3.73 -10.80
CA SER A 230 12.91 3.90 -10.07
C SER A 230 13.12 5.36 -9.61
N ASN A 231 12.79 6.33 -10.46
CA ASN A 231 12.91 7.75 -10.14
C ASN A 231 11.93 8.19 -9.05
N ARG A 232 10.70 7.65 -9.07
CA ARG A 232 9.66 7.92 -8.05
C ARG A 232 10.02 7.35 -6.68
N LEU A 233 10.72 6.22 -6.66
CA LEU A 233 11.21 5.55 -5.45
C LEU A 233 12.46 6.20 -4.87
N GLY A 234 13.38 6.65 -5.73
CA GLY A 234 14.72 7.09 -5.31
C GLY A 234 15.43 6.04 -4.45
N SER A 235 16.05 6.47 -3.36
CA SER A 235 16.77 5.61 -2.41
C SER A 235 15.87 4.90 -1.38
N TYR A 236 14.55 5.08 -1.43
CA TYR A 236 13.64 4.66 -0.35
C TYR A 236 12.91 3.34 -0.59
N SER A 237 13.29 2.59 -1.63
CA SER A 237 12.65 1.31 -2.01
C SER A 237 12.55 0.32 -0.83
N SER A 238 13.56 0.27 0.05
CA SER A 238 13.63 -0.68 1.17
C SER A 238 12.58 -0.46 2.27
N ARG A 239 11.83 0.64 2.25
CA ARG A 239 10.71 0.87 3.16
C ARG A 239 9.41 1.27 2.47
N THR A 240 9.38 1.17 1.14
CA THR A 240 8.18 1.46 0.34
C THR A 240 7.41 0.19 0.05
N ILE A 241 6.08 0.30 0.11
CA ILE A 241 5.10 -0.62 -0.44
C ILE A 241 4.46 0.10 -1.62
N ILE A 242 4.35 -0.57 -2.78
CA ILE A 242 3.51 -0.07 -3.87
C ILE A 242 2.08 -0.45 -3.52
N ASP A 243 1.37 0.42 -2.80
CA ASP A 243 0.08 0.10 -2.18
C ASP A 243 -1.13 0.31 -3.11
N GLU A 244 -0.88 0.87 -4.29
CA GLU A 244 -1.71 0.66 -5.47
C GLU A 244 -0.88 0.49 -6.74
N ALA A 245 -1.10 -0.62 -7.43
CA ALA A 245 -0.71 -0.81 -8.81
C ALA A 245 -1.69 -1.77 -9.49
N GLY A 246 -2.16 -1.42 -10.68
CA GLY A 246 -3.13 -2.22 -11.41
C GLY A 246 -3.00 -2.10 -12.92
N ALA A 247 -3.54 -3.08 -13.64
CA ALA A 247 -3.66 -3.06 -15.10
C ALA A 247 -5.02 -3.64 -15.53
N PRO A 248 -5.52 -3.37 -16.75
CA PRO A 248 -6.81 -3.90 -17.19
C PRO A 248 -6.84 -5.45 -17.26
N MET A 249 -7.71 -6.08 -16.50
CA MET A 249 -7.84 -7.54 -16.39
C MET A 249 -9.00 -8.12 -17.20
N THR A 250 -9.98 -7.31 -17.61
CA THR A 250 -11.17 -7.78 -18.35
C THR A 250 -11.17 -7.41 -19.83
N THR A 251 -10.06 -6.92 -20.37
CA THR A 251 -9.96 -6.38 -21.74
C THR A 251 -9.33 -7.35 -22.75
N GLY A 252 -8.97 -8.56 -22.31
CA GLY A 252 -8.31 -9.57 -23.15
C GLY A 252 -6.80 -9.38 -23.32
N LEU A 253 -6.16 -8.47 -22.56
CA LEU A 253 -4.71 -8.35 -22.54
C LEU A 253 -4.05 -9.63 -22.01
N ASP A 254 -2.93 -10.00 -22.63
CA ASP A 254 -2.07 -11.11 -22.20
C ASP A 254 -0.81 -10.56 -21.52
N TYR A 255 -0.55 -11.03 -20.31
CA TYR A 255 0.60 -10.63 -19.48
C TYR A 255 1.68 -11.73 -19.42
N SER A 256 1.62 -12.72 -20.30
CA SER A 256 2.59 -13.81 -20.38
C SER A 256 4.01 -13.33 -20.69
N ALA A 257 5.00 -14.08 -20.17
CA ALA A 257 6.41 -13.75 -20.29
C ALA A 257 6.89 -13.71 -21.75
N GLY A 258 7.64 -12.66 -22.10
CA GLY A 258 8.30 -12.49 -23.39
C GLY A 258 7.51 -11.68 -24.42
N HIS A 259 6.28 -11.26 -24.12
CA HIS A 259 5.41 -10.49 -25.04
C HIS A 259 4.93 -9.16 -24.44
N GLN A 260 5.58 -8.70 -23.36
CA GLN A 260 5.07 -7.55 -22.61
C GLN A 260 5.47 -6.19 -23.18
N ASP A 261 6.55 -6.08 -23.97
CA ASP A 261 6.86 -4.86 -24.70
C ASP A 261 5.96 -4.71 -25.95
N GLY A 262 5.68 -3.47 -26.39
CA GLY A 262 4.82 -3.16 -27.53
C GLY A 262 3.39 -2.75 -27.16
N ASN A 263 2.96 -2.97 -25.91
CA ASN A 263 1.72 -2.44 -25.37
C ASN A 263 1.98 -1.75 -24.01
N ASN A 264 1.30 -0.62 -23.79
CA ASN A 264 1.49 0.20 -22.59
C ASN A 264 1.28 -0.62 -21.30
N PHE A 265 0.11 -1.21 -21.12
CA PHE A 265 -0.26 -1.85 -19.86
C PHE A 265 0.51 -3.14 -19.58
N THR A 266 0.86 -3.91 -20.61
CA THR A 266 1.67 -5.12 -20.44
C THR A 266 3.11 -4.75 -20.06
N ALA A 267 3.70 -3.74 -20.72
CA ALA A 267 5.05 -3.28 -20.44
C ALA A 267 5.15 -2.65 -19.04
N TYR A 268 4.18 -1.81 -18.70
CA TYR A 268 3.99 -1.20 -17.39
C TYR A 268 3.93 -2.27 -16.28
N PHE A 269 3.04 -3.26 -16.44
CA PHE A 269 2.77 -4.22 -15.36
C PHE A 269 3.94 -5.17 -15.16
N ALA A 270 4.59 -5.59 -16.25
CA ALA A 270 5.82 -6.36 -16.20
C ALA A 270 6.95 -5.58 -15.51
N ALA A 271 7.19 -4.32 -15.90
CA ALA A 271 8.21 -3.48 -15.26
C ALA A 271 7.96 -3.27 -13.76
N THR A 272 6.71 -3.03 -13.37
CA THR A 272 6.32 -2.82 -11.98
C THR A 272 6.58 -4.06 -11.13
N THR A 273 6.16 -5.23 -11.62
CA THR A 273 6.34 -6.51 -10.90
C THR A 273 7.78 -6.99 -10.91
N ASP A 274 8.53 -6.82 -12.01
CA ASP A 274 9.96 -7.13 -12.10
C ASP A 274 10.77 -6.26 -11.12
N LEU A 275 10.48 -4.96 -11.04
CA LEU A 275 11.17 -4.07 -10.11
C LEU A 275 10.81 -4.40 -8.65
N ALA A 276 9.54 -4.64 -8.36
CA ALA A 276 9.10 -5.03 -7.02
C ALA A 276 9.79 -6.33 -6.56
N ARG A 277 9.84 -7.35 -7.42
CA ARG A 277 10.53 -8.61 -7.13
C ARG A 277 12.02 -8.38 -6.89
N SER A 278 12.69 -7.69 -7.81
CA SER A 278 14.15 -7.48 -7.76
C SER A 278 14.60 -6.64 -6.55
N ARG A 279 13.76 -5.69 -6.10
CA ARG A 279 14.02 -4.85 -4.92
C ARG A 279 13.37 -5.36 -3.64
N GLN A 280 12.77 -6.55 -3.66
CA GLN A 280 12.07 -7.15 -2.52
C GLN A 280 11.01 -6.22 -1.90
N MET A 281 10.20 -5.59 -2.75
CA MET A 281 9.15 -4.67 -2.34
C MET A 281 7.80 -5.36 -2.25
N GLY A 282 6.94 -4.84 -1.38
CA GLY A 282 5.54 -5.21 -1.33
C GLY A 282 4.72 -4.56 -2.43
N VAL A 283 3.70 -5.27 -2.93
CA VAL A 283 2.72 -4.74 -3.88
C VAL A 283 1.32 -5.07 -3.38
N VAL A 284 0.46 -4.06 -3.29
CA VAL A 284 -0.97 -4.19 -3.04
C VAL A 284 -1.69 -3.83 -4.34
N TYR A 285 -2.23 -4.86 -5.01
CA TYR A 285 -2.82 -4.71 -6.33
C TYR A 285 -4.13 -3.91 -6.29
N TRP A 286 -4.33 -2.97 -7.23
CA TRP A 286 -5.57 -2.25 -7.40
C TRP A 286 -6.41 -2.74 -8.59
N PRO A 287 -7.68 -3.12 -8.37
CA PRO A 287 -8.23 -3.69 -7.14
C PRO A 287 -8.19 -5.22 -7.19
N GLY A 288 -8.09 -5.84 -6.00
CA GLY A 288 -8.39 -7.25 -5.85
C GLY A 288 -9.81 -7.54 -6.29
N LEU A 289 -10.74 -6.74 -5.78
CA LEU A 289 -12.16 -6.81 -6.09
C LEU A 289 -12.78 -5.41 -6.11
N ARG A 290 -13.34 -5.05 -7.27
CA ARG A 290 -14.25 -3.92 -7.45
C ARG A 290 -15.21 -4.21 -8.60
N SER A 291 -16.51 -4.29 -8.32
CA SER A 291 -17.51 -4.56 -9.35
C SER A 291 -17.57 -3.44 -10.39
N GLY A 292 -17.61 -3.80 -11.67
CA GLY A 292 -17.64 -2.85 -12.78
C GLY A 292 -16.27 -2.26 -13.16
N ASP A 293 -15.21 -2.58 -12.43
CA ASP A 293 -13.86 -2.09 -12.74
C ASP A 293 -13.11 -3.07 -13.66
N THR A 294 -12.68 -2.59 -14.81
CA THR A 294 -11.88 -3.40 -15.74
C THR A 294 -10.52 -3.83 -15.19
N TYR A 295 -10.00 -3.17 -14.15
CA TYR A 295 -8.74 -3.50 -13.50
C TYR A 295 -8.89 -4.61 -12.46
N SER A 296 -10.12 -4.92 -12.03
CA SER A 296 -10.37 -5.91 -10.97
C SER A 296 -9.79 -7.26 -11.35
N ILE A 297 -8.80 -7.75 -10.59
CA ILE A 297 -8.11 -9.02 -10.94
C ILE A 297 -8.94 -10.25 -10.59
N THR A 298 -9.88 -10.09 -9.65
CA THR A 298 -10.92 -11.07 -9.37
C THR A 298 -12.32 -10.48 -9.54
N ARG A 299 -13.31 -11.35 -9.57
CA ARG A 299 -14.74 -11.01 -9.55
C ARG A 299 -15.46 -11.95 -8.59
N GLN A 300 -16.63 -11.53 -8.09
CA GLN A 300 -17.49 -12.40 -7.28
C GLN A 300 -17.95 -13.62 -8.10
N SER A 301 -18.00 -14.78 -7.43
CA SER A 301 -18.48 -16.04 -8.00
C SER A 301 -19.05 -16.91 -6.88
N GLY A 302 -20.38 -16.97 -6.78
CA GLY A 302 -21.04 -17.56 -5.61
C GLY A 302 -20.64 -16.81 -4.33
N SER A 303 -20.25 -17.56 -3.29
CA SER A 303 -19.73 -16.99 -2.03
C SER A 303 -18.23 -16.64 -2.08
N GLY A 304 -17.53 -16.99 -3.15
CA GLY A 304 -16.08 -16.78 -3.30
C GLY A 304 -15.73 -15.87 -4.48
N LEU A 305 -14.52 -16.05 -4.99
CA LEU A 305 -13.97 -15.26 -6.09
C LEU A 305 -13.49 -16.15 -7.24
N GLU A 306 -13.49 -15.61 -8.45
CA GLU A 306 -12.79 -16.17 -9.61
C GLU A 306 -11.87 -15.12 -10.22
N THR A 307 -10.81 -15.57 -10.90
CA THR A 307 -9.85 -14.67 -11.57
C THR A 307 -10.39 -14.16 -12.89
N ASN A 308 -10.21 -12.86 -13.18
CA ASN A 308 -10.57 -12.28 -14.47
C ASN A 308 -9.48 -12.52 -15.54
N ASN A 309 -8.22 -12.63 -15.15
CA ASN A 309 -7.11 -12.85 -16.08
C ASN A 309 -6.02 -13.75 -15.48
N ALA A 310 -5.90 -14.97 -15.98
CA ALA A 310 -4.93 -15.95 -15.47
C ALA A 310 -3.47 -15.51 -15.68
N THR A 311 -3.17 -14.84 -16.80
CA THR A 311 -1.81 -14.36 -17.11
C THR A 311 -1.44 -13.15 -16.25
N GLY A 312 -2.41 -12.26 -15.99
CA GLY A 312 -2.25 -11.14 -15.05
C GLY A 312 -2.00 -11.62 -13.62
N VAL A 313 -2.72 -12.67 -13.16
CA VAL A 313 -2.46 -13.31 -11.86
C VAL A 313 -1.06 -13.91 -11.81
N THR A 314 -0.61 -14.56 -12.88
CA THR A 314 0.74 -15.13 -12.96
C THR A 314 1.81 -14.04 -12.85
N GLN A 315 1.66 -12.92 -13.56
CA GLN A 315 2.58 -11.78 -13.49
C GLN A 315 2.58 -11.11 -12.09
N LEU A 316 1.41 -10.97 -11.45
CA LEU A 316 1.32 -10.44 -10.09
C LEU A 316 2.04 -11.34 -9.08
N ARG A 317 1.80 -12.66 -9.16
CA ARG A 317 2.46 -13.66 -8.31
C ARG A 317 3.98 -13.67 -8.52
N TRP A 318 4.43 -13.51 -9.75
CA TRP A 318 5.85 -13.30 -10.05
C TRP A 318 6.40 -12.09 -9.29
N GLY A 319 5.72 -10.94 -9.34
CA GLY A 319 6.10 -9.75 -8.57
C GLY A 319 6.18 -10.00 -7.06
N TRP A 320 5.31 -10.86 -6.53
CA TRP A 320 5.28 -11.27 -5.13
C TRP A 320 6.28 -12.36 -4.73
N GLY A 321 7.09 -12.88 -5.65
CA GLY A 321 8.03 -13.95 -5.33
C GLY A 321 7.39 -15.34 -5.23
N LEU A 322 6.15 -15.52 -5.70
CA LEU A 322 5.37 -16.77 -5.67
C LEU A 322 5.56 -17.64 -6.92
#